data_AF-A0A192B161-F1
#
_entry.id   AF-A0A192B161-F1
#
_cell.length_a   1.000
_cell.length_b   1.000
_cell.length_c   1.000
_cell.angle_alpha   90.00
_cell.angle_beta   90.00
_cell.angle_gamma   90.00
#
_symmetry.space_group_name_H-M   'P 1'
#
loop_
_entity.id
_entity.type
_entity.pdbx_description
1 polymer ?
#
loop_
_entity_poly.entity_id
_entity_poly.type
_entity_poly.pdbx_seq_one_letter_code
_entity_poly.pdbx_strand_id
1 'polypeptide(L)'
;MSSVDSAFRLCAASVSPGAEAGAPTPAPTSAPVAASAPVDASSSAPASPAAAPVLTSAGAPGQPPYPTAPTLPTLAGPKGTGIRFDFNDGCRILVPKGDWKVTLSDSHTGNTLFQTSMTEGCVMSAKKYFVPFEIDVSRQGKSVMHHRFDARDKAVLILFPVGTLGDLVGWFPYAVKFQEKHQCRLTVSMSALLIPLFQGAYPHIEFVTPEQVKVDQYYATYRIGLFFDDHEYAFQPSDFRQVGLHRTAGHILGVDPTEMPPLLSLPDETRPIPERYVCIAVQASTQCKYWNFPGGWKEIVQFLKDAGYRVICIDQKSTHGVGTTWNHIPWGCEDQTGDRPLAERARWLRHADFFVGLSSGLAWLAWATNTPVVMISGFTHETNEFETPYRIVNHHTCNSCWNDVRHRFDHFDFMWCPRHKGTARQFECTGLITPTYVKNVIRTIPGFREAPLTPPAGAGGADTAPHRARAAAHAPGERAVTPAG
;
A
#
# COMPACT_ATOMS: atom_id res chain seq x y z
N MET A 1 -0.87 13.23 -63.77
CA MET A 1 -2.00 12.46 -64.32
C MET A 1 -3.03 12.30 -63.20
N SER A 2 -4.26 12.75 -63.48
CA SER A 2 -5.54 12.61 -62.74
C SER A 2 -5.67 13.04 -61.26
N SER A 3 -6.14 14.29 -61.07
CA SER A 3 -7.39 14.73 -60.37
C SER A 3 -8.18 13.66 -59.56
N VAL A 4 -8.93 13.91 -58.48
CA VAL A 4 -10.04 14.88 -58.27
C VAL A 4 -10.45 14.94 -56.77
N ASP A 5 -10.83 16.14 -56.30
CA ASP A 5 -11.78 16.61 -55.26
C ASP A 5 -12.11 15.88 -53.92
N SER A 6 -11.93 16.66 -52.84
CA SER A 6 -12.95 17.28 -51.95
C SER A 6 -14.14 16.46 -51.42
N ALA A 7 -14.29 16.40 -50.09
CA ALA A 7 -15.43 17.01 -49.36
C ALA A 7 -15.52 16.58 -47.88
N PHE A 8 -15.55 17.59 -47.01
CA PHE A 8 -16.04 17.53 -45.62
C PHE A 8 -17.52 17.12 -45.55
N ARG A 9 -17.92 16.33 -44.55
CA ARG A 9 -19.22 16.48 -43.87
C ARG A 9 -19.15 16.08 -42.39
N LEU A 10 -19.59 17.03 -41.55
CA LEU A 10 -20.07 16.83 -40.19
C LEU A 10 -21.28 15.89 -40.19
N CYS A 11 -21.46 15.13 -39.11
CA CYS A 11 -22.80 14.73 -38.67
C CYS A 11 -22.93 14.87 -37.16
N ALA A 12 -23.90 15.70 -36.78
CA ALA A 12 -24.36 15.97 -35.44
C ALA A 12 -25.16 14.78 -34.89
N ALA A 13 -25.14 14.65 -33.56
CA ALA A 13 -25.98 13.75 -32.80
C ALA A 13 -27.47 14.17 -32.91
N SER A 14 -28.34 13.20 -33.17
CA SER A 14 -29.78 13.34 -32.98
C SER A 14 -30.30 12.17 -32.15
N VAL A 15 -30.99 12.54 -31.09
CA VAL A 15 -31.75 11.73 -30.14
C VAL A 15 -32.93 11.04 -30.84
N SER A 16 -33.27 9.81 -30.43
CA SER A 16 -34.65 9.30 -30.48
C SER A 16 -34.90 8.21 -29.42
N PRO A 17 -36.17 8.05 -28.97
CA PRO A 17 -36.56 7.42 -27.71
C PRO A 17 -37.10 5.98 -27.87
N GLY A 18 -37.37 5.33 -26.73
CA GLY A 18 -37.66 3.90 -26.63
C GLY A 18 -39.12 3.44 -26.78
N ALA A 19 -39.30 2.12 -26.62
CA ALA A 19 -40.48 1.34 -26.18
C ALA A 19 -40.05 -0.15 -26.26
N GLU A 20 -39.87 -0.87 -25.16
CA GLU A 20 -40.84 -1.69 -24.40
C GLU A 20 -41.18 -3.09 -24.96
N ALA A 21 -41.02 -4.07 -24.06
CA ALA A 21 -41.71 -5.36 -23.88
C ALA A 21 -41.38 -6.59 -24.75
N GLY A 22 -41.05 -7.71 -24.05
CA GLY A 22 -41.42 -9.07 -24.48
C GLY A 22 -40.34 -10.16 -24.34
N ALA A 23 -40.23 -10.78 -23.17
CA ALA A 23 -39.67 -12.14 -23.01
C ALA A 23 -40.72 -13.19 -23.45
N PRO A 24 -40.43 -14.48 -23.75
CA PRO A 24 -39.71 -15.41 -22.84
C PRO A 24 -38.79 -16.47 -23.49
N THR A 25 -38.00 -17.14 -22.64
CA THR A 25 -37.21 -18.38 -22.89
C THR A 25 -38.13 -19.63 -22.86
N PRO A 26 -37.71 -20.82 -23.35
CA PRO A 26 -36.84 -21.72 -22.57
C PRO A 26 -35.80 -22.56 -23.37
N ALA A 27 -34.85 -23.13 -22.63
CA ALA A 27 -33.73 -24.01 -23.01
C ALA A 27 -34.22 -25.47 -23.34
N PRO A 28 -33.41 -26.57 -23.27
CA PRO A 28 -31.95 -26.77 -23.29
C PRO A 28 -31.51 -27.92 -24.24
N THR A 29 -30.20 -28.13 -24.52
CA THR A 29 -29.65 -29.50 -24.70
C THR A 29 -28.11 -29.55 -24.67
N SER A 30 -27.64 -30.76 -24.42
CA SER A 30 -26.39 -31.24 -23.83
C SER A 30 -25.16 -31.41 -24.75
N ALA A 31 -23.98 -31.25 -24.12
CA ALA A 31 -22.63 -31.84 -24.30
C ALA A 31 -22.48 -33.22 -25.01
N PRO A 32 -21.25 -33.78 -25.28
CA PRO A 32 -19.86 -33.24 -25.41
C PRO A 32 -18.95 -33.91 -26.52
N VAL A 33 -17.66 -33.52 -26.54
CA VAL A 33 -16.42 -34.23 -27.01
C VAL A 33 -16.16 -34.48 -28.51
N ALA A 34 -15.08 -33.89 -29.07
CA ALA A 34 -13.86 -34.60 -29.55
C ALA A 34 -12.95 -33.71 -30.44
N ALA A 35 -11.67 -34.05 -30.42
CA ALA A 35 -10.50 -33.29 -30.85
C ALA A 35 -10.30 -33.07 -32.37
N SER A 36 -9.58 -32.01 -32.74
CA SER A 36 -8.34 -32.04 -33.55
C SER A 36 -7.89 -30.63 -33.98
N ALA A 37 -6.59 -30.36 -33.86
CA ALA A 37 -5.86 -29.20 -34.41
C ALA A 37 -5.69 -29.34 -35.95
N PRO A 38 -5.30 -28.31 -36.77
CA PRO A 38 -4.29 -27.29 -36.48
C PRO A 38 -4.57 -25.84 -36.95
N VAL A 39 -3.65 -24.98 -36.53
CA VAL A 39 -3.36 -23.56 -36.88
C VAL A 39 -3.43 -23.22 -38.38
N ASP A 40 -4.10 -22.12 -38.73
CA ASP A 40 -3.46 -21.01 -39.47
C ASP A 40 -4.25 -19.67 -39.45
N ALA A 41 -3.47 -18.59 -39.41
CA ALA A 41 -3.65 -17.19 -39.84
C ALA A 41 -4.96 -16.37 -39.64
N SER A 42 -4.73 -15.19 -39.06
CA SER A 42 -5.40 -13.89 -39.28
C SER A 42 -6.72 -13.60 -38.56
N SER A 43 -6.65 -12.78 -37.51
CA SER A 43 -7.74 -11.84 -37.20
C SER A 43 -7.18 -10.53 -36.66
N SER A 44 -7.35 -9.48 -37.46
CA SER A 44 -7.24 -8.08 -37.04
C SER A 44 -8.43 -7.75 -36.15
N ALA A 45 -8.20 -7.69 -34.84
CA ALA A 45 -9.21 -7.23 -33.88
C ALA A 45 -9.09 -5.71 -33.65
N PRO A 46 -10.21 -4.97 -33.59
CA PRO A 46 -10.20 -3.53 -33.37
C PRO A 46 -9.77 -3.21 -31.94
N ALA A 47 -8.91 -2.21 -31.78
CA ALA A 47 -8.48 -1.69 -30.49
C ALA A 47 -9.71 -1.19 -29.70
N SER A 48 -10.06 -1.91 -28.63
CA SER A 48 -10.99 -1.42 -27.62
C SER A 48 -10.35 -0.27 -26.84
N PRO A 49 -11.13 0.74 -26.41
CA PRO A 49 -10.60 1.86 -25.64
C PRO A 49 -9.98 1.35 -24.35
N ALA A 50 -8.72 1.72 -24.11
CA ALA A 50 -7.99 1.37 -22.90
C ALA A 50 -8.79 1.83 -21.67
N ALA A 51 -9.17 0.87 -20.81
CA ALA A 51 -9.75 1.17 -19.52
C ALA A 51 -8.75 1.98 -18.69
N ALA A 52 -9.22 3.04 -18.03
CA ALA A 52 -8.37 3.83 -17.15
C ALA A 52 -7.88 2.96 -15.98
N PRO A 53 -6.60 3.06 -15.58
CA PRO A 53 -6.07 2.28 -14.46
C PRO A 53 -6.83 2.61 -13.19
N VAL A 54 -7.12 1.58 -12.40
CA VAL A 54 -7.94 1.72 -11.19
C VAL A 54 -7.03 2.02 -10.00
N LEU A 55 -7.22 3.20 -9.42
CA LEU A 55 -6.61 3.58 -8.15
C LEU A 55 -7.31 2.91 -6.98
N THR A 56 -6.52 2.47 -6.01
CA THR A 56 -7.06 2.05 -4.72
C THR A 56 -7.09 3.24 -3.80
N SER A 57 -8.30 3.75 -3.54
CA SER A 57 -8.56 4.67 -2.44
C SER A 57 -9.81 4.18 -1.72
N ALA A 58 -9.86 4.33 -0.40
CA ALA A 58 -11.02 4.01 0.42
C ALA A 58 -12.08 5.14 0.38
N GLY A 59 -12.11 5.93 -0.71
CA GLY A 59 -12.98 7.09 -0.85
C GLY A 59 -14.45 6.71 -0.95
N ALA A 60 -15.32 7.63 -0.55
CA ALA A 60 -16.77 7.47 -0.69
C ALA A 60 -17.16 7.26 -2.16
N PRO A 61 -18.21 6.45 -2.45
CA PRO A 61 -18.65 6.21 -3.83
C PRO A 61 -19.00 7.52 -4.54
N GLY A 62 -18.38 7.77 -5.70
CA GLY A 62 -18.76 8.87 -6.61
C GLY A 62 -17.88 10.12 -6.61
N GLN A 63 -16.86 10.22 -5.75
CA GLN A 63 -15.84 11.29 -5.83
C GLN A 63 -14.54 10.75 -6.46
N PRO A 64 -13.92 11.46 -7.42
CA PRO A 64 -12.64 11.05 -7.97
C PRO A 64 -11.56 11.05 -6.86
N PRO A 65 -10.58 10.12 -6.89
CA PRO A 65 -9.55 10.01 -5.85
C PRO A 65 -8.62 11.22 -5.80
N TYR A 66 -8.62 12.04 -6.84
CA TYR A 66 -7.84 13.27 -6.96
C TYR A 66 -8.69 14.38 -7.56
N PRO A 67 -8.42 15.65 -7.20
CA PRO A 67 -8.92 16.81 -7.93
C PRO A 67 -8.57 16.74 -9.42
N THR A 68 -9.48 17.25 -10.25
CA THR A 68 -9.27 17.33 -11.69
C THR A 68 -8.19 18.36 -12.03
N ALA A 69 -7.45 18.10 -13.11
CA ALA A 69 -6.50 19.08 -13.62
C ALA A 69 -7.24 20.31 -14.17
N PRO A 70 -6.62 21.51 -14.16
CA PRO A 70 -7.21 22.71 -14.74
C PRO A 70 -7.56 22.50 -16.21
N THR A 71 -8.69 23.04 -16.68
CA THR A 71 -9.14 22.88 -18.08
C THR A 71 -8.14 23.46 -19.08
N LEU A 72 -7.46 24.55 -18.72
CA LEU A 72 -6.40 25.16 -19.53
C LEU A 72 -5.07 25.10 -18.76
N PRO A 73 -3.92 24.95 -19.46
CA PRO A 73 -2.63 25.04 -18.81
C PRO A 73 -2.43 26.38 -18.08
N THR A 74 -1.84 26.35 -16.88
CA THR A 74 -1.88 27.49 -15.95
C THR A 74 -0.93 28.63 -16.33
N LEU A 75 0.20 28.34 -16.98
CA LEU A 75 1.25 29.33 -17.26
C LEU A 75 1.11 29.91 -18.67
N ALA A 76 1.41 31.19 -18.81
CA ALA A 76 1.54 31.83 -20.10
C ALA A 76 2.92 31.57 -20.71
N GLY A 77 2.95 31.24 -22.00
CA GLY A 77 4.17 31.23 -22.81
C GLY A 77 4.64 32.66 -23.15
N PRO A 78 5.58 32.81 -24.10
CA PRO A 78 6.13 34.10 -24.48
C PRO A 78 5.04 35.12 -24.87
N LYS A 79 5.23 36.38 -24.48
CA LYS A 79 4.23 37.44 -24.64
C LYS A 79 3.79 37.56 -26.10
N GLY A 80 2.47 37.62 -26.33
CA GLY A 80 1.88 37.79 -27.66
C GLY A 80 1.75 36.50 -28.49
N THR A 81 2.25 35.36 -27.99
CA THR A 81 2.12 34.08 -28.72
C THR A 81 0.78 33.38 -28.50
N GLY A 82 0.10 33.66 -27.39
CA GLY A 82 -1.12 32.96 -26.96
C GLY A 82 -0.88 31.52 -26.49
N ILE A 83 0.38 31.07 -26.42
CA ILE A 83 0.74 29.74 -25.92
C ILE A 83 0.50 29.67 -24.40
N ARG A 84 0.01 28.53 -23.92
CA ARG A 84 -0.06 28.21 -22.48
C ARG A 84 0.54 26.85 -22.21
N PHE A 85 1.14 26.65 -21.05
CA PHE A 85 1.73 25.37 -20.66
C PHE A 85 1.67 25.15 -19.14
N ASP A 86 1.81 23.90 -18.69
CA ASP A 86 2.06 23.55 -17.29
C ASP A 86 2.50 22.08 -17.15
N PHE A 87 2.68 21.64 -15.90
CA PHE A 87 3.03 20.27 -15.54
C PHE A 87 1.98 19.64 -14.62
N ASN A 88 0.72 20.04 -14.77
CA ASN A 88 -0.40 19.55 -13.97
C ASN A 88 -1.09 18.41 -14.71
N ASP A 89 -0.93 17.17 -14.24
CA ASP A 89 -1.31 15.93 -14.97
C ASP A 89 -0.39 15.62 -16.18
N GLY A 90 0.92 15.62 -15.91
CA GLY A 90 1.96 15.50 -16.94
C GLY A 90 2.27 16.84 -17.61
N CYS A 91 3.07 16.81 -18.67
CA CYS A 91 3.44 18.01 -19.43
C CYS A 91 2.33 18.37 -20.42
N ARG A 92 1.76 19.57 -20.30
CA ARG A 92 0.67 20.05 -21.16
C ARG A 92 1.04 21.36 -21.85
N ILE A 93 0.71 21.47 -23.13
CA ILE A 93 0.90 22.70 -23.90
C ILE A 93 -0.26 22.94 -24.85
N LEU A 94 -0.83 24.14 -24.76
CA LEU A 94 -1.88 24.65 -25.61
C LEU A 94 -1.30 25.69 -26.56
N VAL A 95 -1.49 25.51 -27.86
CA VAL A 95 -1.12 26.48 -28.89
C VAL A 95 -2.37 27.04 -29.57
N PRO A 96 -2.44 28.35 -29.86
CA PRO A 96 -3.56 28.95 -30.57
C PRO A 96 -3.47 28.66 -32.07
N LYS A 97 -4.39 29.19 -32.88
CA LYS A 97 -4.33 29.06 -34.34
C LYS A 97 -3.02 29.58 -34.94
N GLY A 98 -2.32 28.71 -35.68
CA GLY A 98 -1.02 28.96 -36.29
C GLY A 98 -0.53 27.74 -37.08
N ASP A 99 0.78 27.68 -37.31
CA ASP A 99 1.47 26.54 -37.95
C ASP A 99 2.62 26.14 -37.02
N TRP A 100 2.30 25.28 -36.07
CA TRP A 100 3.16 24.96 -34.93
C TRP A 100 3.78 23.59 -35.09
N LYS A 101 5.02 23.46 -34.62
CA LYS A 101 5.66 22.19 -34.33
C LYS A 101 6.01 22.17 -32.85
N VAL A 102 5.49 21.18 -32.14
CA VAL A 102 5.67 20.97 -30.70
C VAL A 102 6.48 19.70 -30.48
N THR A 103 7.51 19.78 -29.65
CA THR A 103 8.33 18.65 -29.22
C THR A 103 8.34 18.59 -27.69
N LEU A 104 8.07 17.40 -27.15
CA LEU A 104 8.27 17.07 -25.74
C LEU A 104 9.45 16.11 -25.64
N SER A 105 10.42 16.42 -24.79
CA SER A 105 11.64 15.64 -24.60
C SER A 105 11.90 15.37 -23.12
N ASP A 106 12.71 14.36 -22.82
CA ASP A 106 13.27 14.13 -21.49
C ASP A 106 14.66 14.77 -21.43
N SER A 107 14.80 15.85 -20.65
CA SER A 107 16.08 16.58 -20.56
C SER A 107 17.19 15.84 -19.82
N HIS A 108 16.87 14.72 -19.14
CA HIS A 108 17.87 13.89 -18.50
C HIS A 108 18.47 12.87 -19.47
N THR A 109 17.63 12.26 -20.30
CA THR A 109 18.06 11.21 -21.25
C THR A 109 18.35 11.73 -22.65
N GLY A 110 17.87 12.92 -23.00
CA GLY A 110 17.99 13.51 -24.34
C GLY A 110 17.00 12.94 -25.36
N ASN A 111 16.08 12.06 -24.94
CA ASN A 111 15.12 11.44 -25.84
C ASN A 111 13.97 12.39 -26.18
N THR A 112 13.64 12.49 -27.47
CA THR A 112 12.36 13.04 -27.91
C THR A 112 11.24 12.05 -27.57
N LEU A 113 10.36 12.44 -26.66
CA LEU A 113 9.25 11.61 -26.20
C LEU A 113 8.03 11.71 -27.14
N PHE A 114 7.80 12.91 -27.68
CA PHE A 114 6.70 13.16 -28.60
C PHE A 114 7.01 14.36 -29.48
N GLN A 115 6.60 14.31 -30.76
CA GLN A 115 6.71 15.43 -31.68
C GLN A 115 5.53 15.45 -32.64
N THR A 116 4.93 16.61 -32.84
CA THR A 116 3.82 16.77 -33.79
C THR A 116 3.80 18.16 -34.43
N SER A 117 3.20 18.24 -35.62
CA SER A 117 2.84 19.50 -36.27
C SER A 117 1.33 19.72 -36.18
N MET A 118 0.89 20.92 -35.80
CA MET A 118 -0.53 21.21 -35.57
C MET A 118 -0.88 22.67 -35.83
N THR A 119 -2.15 22.91 -36.15
CA THR A 119 -2.67 24.26 -36.38
C THR A 119 -3.15 24.94 -35.11
N GLU A 120 -3.75 24.21 -34.18
CA GLU A 120 -4.19 24.66 -32.86
C GLU A 120 -4.46 23.45 -31.97
N GLY A 121 -4.56 23.67 -30.66
CA GLY A 121 -5.00 22.65 -29.71
C GLY A 121 -3.97 22.34 -28.64
N CYS A 122 -4.24 21.27 -27.89
CA CYS A 122 -3.46 20.87 -26.72
C CYS A 122 -2.66 19.59 -27.00
N VAL A 123 -1.39 19.58 -26.65
CA VAL A 123 -0.54 18.38 -26.56
C VAL A 123 -0.35 18.06 -25.08
N MET A 124 -0.51 16.79 -24.71
CA MET A 124 -0.28 16.31 -23.35
C MET A 124 0.62 15.08 -23.39
N SER A 125 1.54 14.97 -22.43
CA SER A 125 2.34 13.76 -22.27
C SER A 125 1.47 12.57 -21.86
N ALA A 126 1.82 11.39 -22.39
CA ALA A 126 1.24 10.12 -21.95
C ALA A 126 1.63 9.78 -20.50
N LYS A 127 2.87 10.11 -20.12
CA LYS A 127 3.41 9.87 -18.76
C LYS A 127 2.99 11.01 -17.82
N LYS A 128 2.54 10.63 -16.62
CA LYS A 128 1.96 11.50 -15.58
C LYS A 128 2.81 11.58 -14.31
N TYR A 129 3.75 10.67 -14.14
CA TYR A 129 4.79 10.76 -13.12
C TYR A 129 5.84 11.83 -13.47
N PHE A 130 6.77 12.09 -12.54
CA PHE A 130 7.87 13.01 -12.76
C PHE A 130 8.76 12.56 -13.92
N VAL A 131 8.80 13.39 -14.94
CA VAL A 131 9.82 13.39 -15.99
C VAL A 131 10.37 14.81 -16.03
N PRO A 132 11.69 15.02 -16.14
CA PRO A 132 12.27 16.35 -16.30
C PRO A 132 12.05 16.84 -17.74
N PHE A 133 10.77 17.05 -18.08
CA PHE A 133 10.30 17.40 -19.40
C PHE A 133 10.95 18.68 -19.92
N GLU A 134 11.19 18.69 -21.22
CA GLU A 134 11.57 19.86 -21.98
C GLU A 134 10.55 20.07 -23.11
N ILE A 135 10.15 21.32 -23.29
CA ILE A 135 9.15 21.73 -24.27
C ILE A 135 9.83 22.64 -25.28
N ASP A 136 9.82 22.23 -26.55
CA ASP A 136 10.18 23.08 -27.67
C ASP A 136 8.95 23.35 -28.54
N VAL A 137 8.72 24.63 -28.84
CA VAL A 137 7.71 25.06 -29.80
C VAL A 137 8.36 25.93 -30.85
N SER A 138 8.14 25.56 -32.10
CA SER A 138 8.54 26.36 -33.26
C SER A 138 7.35 26.67 -34.16
N ARG A 139 7.46 27.77 -34.91
CA ARG A 139 6.48 28.20 -35.90
C ARG A 139 7.22 28.47 -37.22
N GLN A 140 6.80 27.82 -38.31
CA GLN A 140 7.46 27.94 -39.61
C GLN A 140 9.00 27.73 -39.54
N GLY A 141 9.43 26.74 -38.76
CA GLY A 141 10.85 26.41 -38.55
C GLY A 141 11.63 27.35 -37.63
N LYS A 142 11.02 28.41 -37.09
CA LYS A 142 11.66 29.32 -36.13
C LYS A 142 11.26 28.97 -34.70
N SER A 143 12.23 28.85 -33.79
CA SER A 143 11.95 28.61 -32.37
C SER A 143 11.15 29.78 -31.78
N VAL A 144 10.09 29.47 -31.05
CA VAL A 144 9.19 30.43 -30.39
C VAL A 144 9.27 30.30 -28.88
N MET A 145 9.31 29.07 -28.37
CA MET A 145 9.39 28.78 -26.95
C MET A 145 10.30 27.59 -26.72
N HIS A 146 11.16 27.70 -25.71
CA HIS A 146 11.91 26.60 -25.12
C HIS A 146 11.72 26.68 -23.61
N HIS A 147 11.26 25.60 -22.99
CA HIS A 147 11.07 25.54 -21.54
C HIS A 147 11.50 24.19 -21.01
N ARG A 148 12.54 24.18 -20.18
CA ARG A 148 12.96 23.02 -19.41
C ARG A 148 12.26 23.02 -18.05
N PHE A 149 11.82 21.84 -17.59
CA PHE A 149 11.24 21.71 -16.26
C PHE A 149 12.24 22.20 -15.20
N ASP A 150 11.82 23.21 -14.44
CA ASP A 150 12.54 23.74 -13.29
C ASP A 150 11.52 24.11 -12.23
N ALA A 151 11.53 23.43 -11.10
CA ALA A 151 10.57 23.64 -10.01
C ALA A 151 11.13 24.50 -8.86
N ARG A 152 12.37 24.99 -8.98
CA ARG A 152 12.98 25.84 -7.95
C ARG A 152 12.12 27.07 -7.72
N ASP A 153 11.77 27.32 -6.45
CA ASP A 153 10.91 28.42 -6.03
C ASP A 153 9.56 28.48 -6.77
N LYS A 154 9.06 27.37 -7.30
CA LYS A 154 7.72 27.27 -7.90
C LYS A 154 6.80 26.48 -7.00
N ALA A 155 5.50 26.81 -7.05
CA ALA A 155 4.48 26.08 -6.31
C ALA A 155 4.28 24.70 -6.95
N VAL A 156 4.53 23.64 -6.20
CA VAL A 156 4.31 22.25 -6.62
C VAL A 156 3.34 21.58 -5.67
N LEU A 157 2.40 20.82 -6.23
CA LEU A 157 1.42 20.06 -5.47
C LEU A 157 1.72 18.56 -5.56
N ILE A 158 1.82 17.90 -4.41
CA ILE A 158 1.82 16.43 -4.33
C ILE A 158 0.48 15.99 -3.72
N LEU A 159 -0.25 15.19 -4.47
CA LEU A 159 -1.57 14.68 -4.11
C LEU A 159 -1.44 13.25 -3.60
N PHE A 160 -1.75 13.06 -2.32
CA PHE A 160 -2.01 11.73 -1.79
C PHE A 160 -3.52 11.45 -1.73
N PRO A 161 -3.97 10.22 -2.03
CA PRO A 161 -5.37 9.85 -1.93
C PRO A 161 -5.78 9.77 -0.46
N VAL A 162 -7.09 9.83 -0.22
CA VAL A 162 -7.64 9.43 1.08
C VAL A 162 -7.53 7.90 1.16
N GLY A 163 -6.48 7.45 1.84
CA GLY A 163 -6.06 6.05 1.88
C GLY A 163 -5.82 5.54 3.30
N THR A 164 -5.16 4.37 3.38
CA THR A 164 -4.85 3.79 4.69
C THR A 164 -3.67 4.54 5.34
N LEU A 165 -3.62 4.52 6.67
CA LEU A 165 -2.54 5.13 7.47
C LEU A 165 -1.14 4.72 6.97
N GLY A 166 -0.95 3.44 6.64
CA GLY A 166 0.35 2.91 6.24
C GLY A 166 0.87 3.49 4.93
N ASP A 167 -0.02 3.62 3.93
CA ASP A 167 0.33 4.18 2.63
C ASP A 167 0.89 5.60 2.77
N LEU A 168 0.20 6.45 3.54
CA LEU A 168 0.55 7.85 3.69
C LEU A 168 1.84 8.04 4.50
N VAL A 169 2.02 7.27 5.59
CA VAL A 169 3.27 7.29 6.37
C VAL A 169 4.45 6.79 5.52
N GLY A 170 4.25 5.77 4.68
CA GLY A 170 5.29 5.24 3.80
C GLY A 170 5.62 6.14 2.61
N TRP A 171 4.65 6.87 2.05
CA TRP A 171 4.88 7.70 0.85
C TRP A 171 5.35 9.12 1.15
N PHE A 172 4.92 9.70 2.26
CA PHE A 172 5.21 11.10 2.58
C PHE A 172 6.71 11.47 2.57
N PRO A 173 7.65 10.64 3.09
CA PRO A 173 9.08 10.94 3.01
C PRO A 173 9.60 11.22 1.60
N TYR A 174 9.02 10.59 0.57
CA TYR A 174 9.43 10.83 -0.82
C TYR A 174 8.99 12.20 -1.35
N ALA A 175 7.90 12.77 -0.82
CA ALA A 175 7.52 14.15 -1.11
C ALA A 175 8.53 15.13 -0.52
N VAL A 176 9.05 14.85 0.69
CA VAL A 176 10.14 15.62 1.32
C VAL A 176 11.39 15.57 0.44
N LYS A 177 11.82 14.36 0.03
CA LYS A 177 12.97 14.20 -0.90
C LYS A 177 12.77 14.96 -2.21
N PHE A 178 11.55 15.02 -2.73
CA PHE A 178 11.24 15.80 -3.93
C PHE A 178 11.42 17.29 -3.68
N GLN A 179 10.90 17.80 -2.57
CA GLN A 179 11.07 19.19 -2.17
C GLN A 179 12.54 19.55 -2.01
N GLU A 180 13.33 18.72 -1.33
CA GLU A 180 14.75 18.94 -1.11
C GLU A 180 15.54 18.91 -2.43
N LYS A 181 15.27 17.93 -3.30
CA LYS A 181 15.93 17.83 -4.62
C LYS A 181 15.65 19.02 -5.52
N HIS A 182 14.39 19.49 -5.53
CA HIS A 182 13.94 20.50 -6.49
C HIS A 182 13.87 21.91 -5.93
N GLN A 183 14.01 22.08 -4.61
CA GLN A 183 13.91 23.37 -3.91
C GLN A 183 12.61 24.11 -4.28
N CYS A 184 11.50 23.37 -4.39
CA CYS A 184 10.20 23.94 -4.70
C CYS A 184 9.47 24.42 -3.44
N ARG A 185 8.45 25.27 -3.63
CA ARG A 185 7.43 25.52 -2.59
C ARG A 185 6.42 24.39 -2.67
N LEU A 186 6.59 23.40 -1.79
CA LEU A 186 5.78 22.19 -1.81
C LEU A 186 4.50 22.37 -0.97
N THR A 187 3.37 22.04 -1.59
CA THR A 187 2.11 21.79 -0.90
C THR A 187 1.75 20.31 -1.04
N VAL A 188 1.30 19.70 0.06
CA VAL A 188 0.90 18.30 0.13
C VAL A 188 -0.58 18.22 0.49
N SER A 189 -1.35 17.52 -0.34
CA SER A 189 -2.74 17.17 -0.04
C SER A 189 -2.81 15.81 0.63
N MET A 190 -3.40 15.73 1.83
CA MET A 190 -3.65 14.48 2.55
C MET A 190 -4.85 14.60 3.51
N SER A 191 -5.24 13.50 4.17
CA SER A 191 -6.32 13.51 5.15
C SER A 191 -6.02 14.42 6.35
N ALA A 192 -7.02 15.19 6.80
CA ALA A 192 -6.94 16.03 8.00
C ALA A 192 -6.53 15.26 9.27
N LEU A 193 -6.78 13.95 9.32
CA LEU A 193 -6.37 13.10 10.44
C LEU A 193 -4.85 12.93 10.56
N LEU A 194 -4.12 13.07 9.46
CA LEU A 194 -2.67 12.86 9.37
C LEU A 194 -1.87 14.15 9.43
N ILE A 195 -2.44 15.26 8.96
CA ILE A 195 -1.76 16.57 8.95
C ILE A 195 -1.12 16.91 10.32
N PRO A 196 -1.82 16.73 11.47
CA PRO A 196 -1.23 17.05 12.77
C PRO A 196 0.03 16.26 13.13
N LEU A 197 0.25 15.07 12.55
CA LEU A 197 1.46 14.28 12.80
C LEU A 197 2.71 14.89 12.15
N PHE A 198 2.56 15.56 11.02
CA PHE A 198 3.69 16.00 10.18
C PHE A 198 3.91 17.50 10.21
N GLN A 199 2.85 18.32 10.26
CA GLN A 199 2.93 19.77 10.02
C GLN A 199 3.97 20.49 10.91
N GLY A 200 4.09 20.10 12.19
CA GLY A 200 5.05 20.71 13.11
C GLY A 200 6.50 20.30 12.84
N ALA A 201 6.72 19.12 12.25
CA ALA A 201 8.04 18.62 11.91
C ALA A 201 8.53 19.12 10.54
N TYR A 202 7.62 19.59 9.68
CA TYR A 202 7.91 20.05 8.32
C TYR A 202 7.35 21.46 8.07
N PRO A 203 7.84 22.51 8.76
CA PRO A 203 7.28 23.85 8.69
C PRO A 203 7.41 24.54 7.32
N HIS A 204 8.24 23.99 6.42
CA HIS A 204 8.45 24.50 5.06
C HIS A 204 7.55 23.83 4.01
N ILE A 205 6.75 22.83 4.41
CA ILE A 205 5.76 22.16 3.56
C ILE A 205 4.38 22.65 3.99
N GLU A 206 3.59 23.11 3.03
CA GLU A 206 2.18 23.42 3.28
C GLU A 206 1.35 22.13 3.23
N PHE A 207 0.47 21.94 4.21
CA PHE A 207 -0.43 20.79 4.25
C PHE A 207 -1.88 21.25 4.06
N VAL A 208 -2.59 20.61 3.14
CA VAL A 208 -3.98 20.92 2.83
C VAL A 208 -4.81 19.64 2.76
N THR A 209 -6.12 19.77 2.97
CA THR A 209 -7.07 18.69 2.68
C THR A 209 -7.45 18.68 1.20
N PRO A 210 -7.94 17.55 0.65
CA PRO A 210 -8.34 17.48 -0.76
C PRO A 210 -9.34 18.57 -1.18
N GLU A 211 -10.23 19.00 -0.28
CA GLU A 211 -11.25 20.02 -0.54
C GLU A 211 -10.66 21.44 -0.63
N GLN A 212 -9.49 21.66 -0.06
CA GLN A 212 -8.79 22.95 -0.08
C GLN A 212 -7.93 23.13 -1.34
N VAL A 213 -7.68 22.05 -2.09
CA VAL A 213 -6.81 22.06 -3.27
C VAL A 213 -7.39 22.91 -4.40
N LYS A 214 -6.56 23.83 -4.91
CA LYS A 214 -6.82 24.63 -6.11
C LYS A 214 -5.70 24.42 -7.13
N VAL A 215 -5.86 23.42 -8.00
CA VAL A 215 -4.78 22.92 -8.88
C VAL A 215 -4.25 24.00 -9.83
N ASP A 216 -5.06 24.98 -10.17
CA ASP A 216 -4.71 26.08 -11.08
C ASP A 216 -3.61 27.03 -10.55
N GLN A 217 -3.29 26.95 -9.25
CA GLN A 217 -2.25 27.76 -8.61
C GLN A 217 -0.84 27.17 -8.76
N TYR A 218 -0.73 25.93 -9.25
CA TYR A 218 0.52 25.18 -9.22
C TYR A 218 1.20 25.13 -10.59
N TYR A 219 2.53 25.13 -10.54
CA TYR A 219 3.41 24.90 -11.69
C TYR A 219 3.37 23.44 -12.14
N ALA A 220 3.35 22.52 -11.18
CA ALA A 220 3.33 21.08 -11.39
C ALA A 220 2.49 20.37 -10.34
N THR A 221 1.87 19.25 -10.73
CA THR A 221 1.09 18.40 -9.81
C THR A 221 1.41 16.93 -10.04
N TYR A 222 1.72 16.21 -8.97
CA TYR A 222 1.98 14.76 -9.01
C TYR A 222 1.00 14.00 -8.13
N ARG A 223 0.45 12.89 -8.67
CA ARG A 223 -0.49 12.02 -7.97
C ARG A 223 0.23 10.77 -7.51
N ILE A 224 0.23 10.52 -6.20
CA ILE A 224 0.87 9.34 -5.61
C ILE A 224 -0.19 8.32 -5.26
N GLY A 225 -0.08 7.10 -5.76
CA GLY A 225 -0.97 6.03 -5.36
C GLY A 225 -0.56 4.68 -5.90
N LEU A 226 -1.42 3.69 -5.66
CA LEU A 226 -1.29 2.36 -6.22
C LEU A 226 -2.19 2.27 -7.47
N PHE A 227 -1.56 2.25 -8.64
CA PHE A 227 -2.25 2.18 -9.92
C PHE A 227 -2.28 0.73 -10.39
N PHE A 228 -3.40 0.05 -10.20
CA PHE A 228 -3.59 -1.28 -10.78
C PHE A 228 -3.86 -1.14 -12.28
N ASP A 229 -3.51 -2.16 -13.05
CA ASP A 229 -3.83 -2.26 -14.47
C ASP A 229 -3.21 -1.12 -15.32
N ASP A 230 -2.16 -0.45 -14.82
CA ASP A 230 -1.38 0.57 -15.55
C ASP A 230 -0.39 -0.06 -16.53
N HIS A 231 -0.92 -0.84 -17.49
CA HIS A 231 -0.11 -1.61 -18.45
C HIS A 231 0.77 -0.72 -19.35
N GLU A 232 0.34 0.53 -19.57
CA GLU A 232 1.07 1.52 -20.35
C GLU A 232 2.11 2.29 -19.52
N TYR A 233 2.22 2.01 -18.21
CA TYR A 233 3.06 2.74 -17.28
C TYR A 233 2.83 4.25 -17.43
N ALA A 234 1.57 4.68 -17.41
CA ALA A 234 1.20 6.07 -17.58
C ALA A 234 1.37 6.85 -16.27
N PHE A 235 1.07 6.24 -15.13
CA PHE A 235 1.02 6.91 -13.83
C PHE A 235 2.17 6.51 -12.91
N GLN A 236 2.74 5.32 -13.09
CA GLN A 236 3.92 4.85 -12.36
C GLN A 236 4.98 4.31 -13.33
N PRO A 237 6.29 4.59 -13.13
CA PRO A 237 7.35 4.08 -14.01
C PRO A 237 7.52 2.55 -13.95
N SER A 238 7.11 1.94 -12.84
CA SER A 238 7.18 0.50 -12.60
C SER A 238 5.96 0.08 -11.78
N ASP A 239 5.48 -1.14 -11.99
CA ASP A 239 4.39 -1.68 -11.18
C ASP A 239 4.80 -1.70 -9.70
N PHE A 240 4.01 -1.07 -8.83
CA PHE A 240 4.32 -0.98 -7.39
C PHE A 240 4.54 -2.37 -6.76
N ARG A 241 3.96 -3.45 -7.29
CA ARG A 241 4.14 -4.82 -6.78
C ARG A 241 5.57 -5.32 -6.92
N GLN A 242 6.34 -4.75 -7.85
CA GLN A 242 7.75 -5.09 -8.09
C GLN A 242 8.70 -4.31 -7.20
N VAL A 243 8.40 -3.02 -6.94
CA VAL A 243 9.32 -2.12 -6.23
C VAL A 243 8.97 -1.95 -4.74
N GLY A 244 7.78 -2.39 -4.34
CA GLY A 244 7.23 -2.26 -3.00
C GLY A 244 6.18 -1.15 -2.90
N LEU A 245 5.22 -1.34 -1.99
CA LEU A 245 4.05 -0.46 -1.80
C LEU A 245 4.46 0.99 -1.62
N HIS A 246 5.50 1.24 -0.82
CA HIS A 246 5.90 2.59 -0.43
C HIS A 246 6.91 3.21 -1.41
N ARG A 247 7.89 2.41 -1.88
CA ARG A 247 8.96 2.91 -2.77
C ARG A 247 8.44 3.39 -4.11
N THR A 248 7.27 2.91 -4.56
CA THR A 248 6.62 3.42 -5.78
C THR A 248 6.46 4.94 -5.78
N ALA A 249 6.24 5.58 -4.62
CA ALA A 249 6.18 7.03 -4.52
C ALA A 249 7.51 7.70 -4.91
N GLY A 250 8.65 7.12 -4.50
CA GLY A 250 9.97 7.55 -4.92
C GLY A 250 10.19 7.43 -6.42
N HIS A 251 9.71 6.33 -7.03
CA HIS A 251 9.75 6.14 -8.48
C HIS A 251 8.87 7.16 -9.21
N ILE A 252 7.62 7.38 -8.76
CA ILE A 252 6.69 8.37 -9.34
C ILE A 252 7.27 9.78 -9.28
N LEU A 253 7.97 10.13 -8.19
CA LEU A 253 8.57 11.45 -8.00
C LEU A 253 9.99 11.57 -8.58
N GLY A 254 10.58 10.47 -9.08
CA GLY A 254 11.94 10.45 -9.62
C GLY A 254 13.01 10.86 -8.60
N VAL A 255 12.85 10.41 -7.35
CA VAL A 255 13.80 10.65 -6.23
C VAL A 255 14.43 9.32 -5.79
N ASP A 256 15.42 9.39 -4.90
CA ASP A 256 16.03 8.20 -4.31
C ASP A 256 14.95 7.31 -3.64
N PRO A 257 14.76 6.05 -4.09
CA PRO A 257 13.71 5.16 -3.61
C PRO A 257 14.03 4.53 -2.24
N THR A 258 15.22 4.76 -1.68
CA THR A 258 15.59 4.28 -0.34
C THR A 258 14.55 4.76 0.69
N GLU A 259 13.98 3.84 1.44
CA GLU A 259 12.98 4.14 2.46
C GLU A 259 13.57 4.91 3.65
N MET A 260 12.76 5.73 4.30
CA MET A 260 13.12 6.39 5.54
C MET A 260 11.87 6.73 6.36
N PRO A 261 11.89 6.59 7.69
CA PRO A 261 10.76 6.98 8.51
C PRO A 261 10.56 8.51 8.45
N PRO A 262 9.31 9.00 8.39
CA PRO A 262 9.05 10.43 8.51
C PRO A 262 9.33 10.93 9.94
N LEU A 263 9.64 12.22 10.06
CA LEU A 263 9.66 12.91 11.33
C LEU A 263 8.22 13.13 11.82
N LEU A 264 7.99 12.93 13.11
CA LEU A 264 6.69 13.14 13.73
C LEU A 264 6.78 14.27 14.75
N SER A 265 5.83 15.20 14.70
CA SER A 265 5.64 16.24 15.70
C SER A 265 4.53 15.81 16.65
N LEU A 266 4.87 15.45 17.88
CA LEU A 266 3.90 15.05 18.89
C LEU A 266 3.65 16.22 19.86
N PRO A 267 2.39 16.53 20.21
CA PRO A 267 2.09 17.57 21.19
C PRO A 267 2.50 17.18 22.62
N ASP A 268 2.62 15.88 22.89
CA ASP A 268 3.10 15.32 24.15
C ASP A 268 4.06 14.16 23.86
N GLU A 269 5.29 14.28 24.35
CA GLU A 269 6.35 13.29 24.20
C GLU A 269 6.65 12.54 25.50
N THR A 270 5.90 12.77 26.57
CA THR A 270 6.16 12.12 27.87
C THR A 270 5.82 10.62 27.80
N ARG A 271 6.47 9.82 28.64
CA ARG A 271 6.20 8.37 28.71
C ARG A 271 4.80 8.12 29.30
N PRO A 272 3.87 7.43 28.60
CA PRO A 272 2.51 7.21 29.11
C PRO A 272 2.45 6.19 30.26
N ILE A 273 3.30 5.16 30.19
CA ILE A 273 3.31 4.03 31.12
C ILE A 273 4.72 3.86 31.70
N PRO A 274 4.91 3.97 33.03
CA PRO A 274 6.22 3.82 33.65
C PRO A 274 6.85 2.44 33.44
N GLU A 275 6.06 1.36 33.51
CA GLU A 275 6.56 0.00 33.35
C GLU A 275 7.02 -0.29 31.90
N ARG A 276 7.73 -1.41 31.70
CA ARG A 276 8.05 -1.90 30.37
C ARG A 276 6.79 -2.44 29.69
N TYR A 277 6.58 -2.07 28.45
CA TYR A 277 5.40 -2.52 27.71
C TYR A 277 5.69 -2.73 26.23
N VAL A 278 4.86 -3.58 25.63
CA VAL A 278 4.84 -3.88 24.21
C VAL A 278 3.48 -3.49 23.67
N CYS A 279 3.47 -2.76 22.55
CA CYS A 279 2.24 -2.50 21.82
C CYS A 279 1.99 -3.61 20.80
N ILE A 280 0.73 -4.02 20.67
CA ILE A 280 0.28 -4.96 19.65
C ILE A 280 -0.86 -4.37 18.80
N ALA A 281 -0.91 -4.78 17.54
CA ALA A 281 -2.04 -4.50 16.64
C ALA A 281 -2.40 -5.77 15.88
N VAL A 282 -3.62 -6.26 16.13
CA VAL A 282 -4.13 -7.54 15.64
C VAL A 282 -5.19 -7.38 14.56
N GLN A 283 -5.66 -6.15 14.29
CA GLN A 283 -6.69 -5.89 13.30
C GLN A 283 -6.10 -5.42 11.96
N ALA A 284 -6.81 -5.78 10.88
CA ALA A 284 -6.47 -5.37 9.52
C ALA A 284 -7.72 -5.26 8.63
N SER A 285 -7.55 -4.65 7.45
CA SER A 285 -8.63 -4.36 6.51
C SER A 285 -9.21 -5.59 5.80
N THR A 286 -8.45 -6.69 5.70
CA THR A 286 -8.84 -7.94 5.03
C THR A 286 -8.26 -9.14 5.77
N GLN A 287 -8.95 -10.28 5.74
CA GLN A 287 -8.58 -11.47 6.51
C GLN A 287 -7.19 -12.03 6.15
N CYS A 288 -6.76 -11.86 4.89
CA CYS A 288 -5.44 -12.30 4.45
C CYS A 288 -4.27 -11.58 5.16
N LYS A 289 -4.50 -10.38 5.71
CA LYS A 289 -3.50 -9.63 6.48
C LYS A 289 -3.42 -10.08 7.94
N TYR A 290 -4.43 -10.79 8.46
CA TYR A 290 -4.43 -11.29 9.83
C TYR A 290 -3.42 -12.41 10.01
N TRP A 291 -2.94 -12.59 11.24
CA TRP A 291 -2.23 -13.80 11.63
C TRP A 291 -3.26 -14.91 11.93
N ASN A 292 -3.49 -15.79 10.96
CA ASN A 292 -4.56 -16.78 11.02
C ASN A 292 -4.19 -18.07 11.81
N PHE A 293 -3.12 -18.05 12.61
CA PHE A 293 -2.76 -19.20 13.44
C PHE A 293 -3.71 -19.31 14.65
N PRO A 294 -4.43 -20.42 14.84
CA PRO A 294 -5.36 -20.58 15.96
C PRO A 294 -4.67 -20.44 17.31
N GLY A 295 -5.12 -19.48 18.13
CA GLY A 295 -4.56 -19.25 19.47
C GLY A 295 -3.19 -18.55 19.48
N GLY A 296 -2.63 -18.16 18.33
CA GLY A 296 -1.28 -17.62 18.24
C GLY A 296 -1.10 -16.34 19.06
N TRP A 297 -2.01 -15.37 18.90
CA TRP A 297 -1.95 -14.13 19.67
C TRP A 297 -2.08 -14.35 21.18
N LYS A 298 -2.94 -15.27 21.63
CA LYS A 298 -3.08 -15.61 23.06
C LYS A 298 -1.74 -16.11 23.62
N GLU A 299 -1.06 -16.98 22.88
CA GLU A 299 0.23 -17.52 23.29
C GLU A 299 1.33 -16.45 23.34
N ILE A 300 1.35 -15.52 22.37
CA ILE A 300 2.31 -14.40 22.38
C ILE A 300 2.03 -13.41 23.51
N VAL A 301 0.77 -13.08 23.77
CA VAL A 301 0.40 -12.23 24.92
C VAL A 301 0.89 -12.85 26.22
N GLN A 302 0.66 -14.16 26.43
CA GLN A 302 1.12 -14.84 27.64
C GLN A 302 2.66 -14.84 27.74
N PHE A 303 3.36 -15.17 26.66
CA PHE A 303 4.81 -15.17 26.60
C PHE A 303 5.43 -13.81 26.96
N LEU A 304 4.86 -12.72 26.43
CA LEU A 304 5.32 -11.37 26.74
C LEU A 304 5.07 -11.00 28.22
N LYS A 305 3.92 -11.41 28.77
CA LYS A 305 3.64 -11.21 30.20
C LYS A 305 4.56 -12.01 31.11
N ASP A 306 4.85 -13.25 30.75
CA ASP A 306 5.80 -14.10 31.48
C ASP A 306 7.22 -13.50 31.46
N ALA A 307 7.56 -12.75 30.41
CA ALA A 307 8.79 -11.95 30.33
C ALA A 307 8.72 -10.59 31.07
N GLY A 308 7.61 -10.29 31.75
CA GLY A 308 7.44 -9.09 32.59
C GLY A 308 6.94 -7.85 31.84
N TYR A 309 6.44 -7.98 30.61
CA TYR A 309 5.88 -6.85 29.87
C TYR A 309 4.39 -6.67 30.17
N ARG A 310 3.96 -5.41 30.25
CA ARG A 310 2.57 -5.06 29.95
C ARG A 310 2.33 -5.18 28.44
N VAL A 311 1.19 -5.74 28.04
CA VAL A 311 0.88 -6.00 26.62
C VAL A 311 -0.35 -5.21 26.24
N ILE A 312 -0.20 -4.20 25.38
CA ILE A 312 -1.21 -3.19 25.11
C ILE A 312 -1.73 -3.34 23.68
N CYS A 313 -3.02 -3.61 23.49
CA CYS A 313 -3.64 -3.59 22.17
C CYS A 313 -4.08 -2.18 21.81
N ILE A 314 -3.57 -1.65 20.69
CA ILE A 314 -3.79 -0.26 20.24
C ILE A 314 -4.57 -0.15 18.94
N ASP A 315 -5.25 -1.22 18.52
CA ASP A 315 -6.09 -1.22 17.31
C ASP A 315 -7.21 -0.19 17.37
N GLN A 316 -7.66 0.30 16.21
CA GLN A 316 -8.85 1.17 16.17
C GLN A 316 -10.12 0.46 16.67
N LYS A 317 -10.23 -0.85 16.44
CA LYS A 317 -11.40 -1.66 16.79
C LYS A 317 -10.99 -2.82 17.68
N SER A 318 -11.74 -3.09 18.74
CA SER A 318 -11.55 -4.30 19.55
C SER A 318 -12.06 -5.56 18.84
N THR A 319 -12.93 -5.42 17.84
CA THR A 319 -13.49 -6.53 17.05
C THR A 319 -13.73 -6.09 15.61
N HIS A 320 -13.27 -6.88 14.63
CA HIS A 320 -13.49 -6.62 13.21
C HIS A 320 -13.56 -7.92 12.40
N GLY A 321 -14.42 -7.95 11.38
CA GLY A 321 -14.72 -9.14 10.60
C GLY A 321 -15.93 -8.98 9.69
N VAL A 322 -16.32 -10.07 9.04
CA VAL A 322 -17.52 -10.15 8.20
C VAL A 322 -18.16 -11.53 8.32
N GLY A 323 -19.49 -11.59 8.19
CA GLY A 323 -20.24 -12.85 8.23
C GLY A 323 -19.99 -13.60 9.53
N THR A 324 -19.42 -14.79 9.45
CA THR A 324 -19.07 -15.64 10.60
C THR A 324 -17.60 -15.56 11.01
N THR A 325 -16.76 -14.82 10.27
CA THR A 325 -15.33 -14.66 10.56
C THR A 325 -15.10 -13.35 11.29
N TRP A 326 -14.83 -13.43 12.59
CA TRP A 326 -14.59 -12.28 13.45
C TRP A 326 -13.27 -12.43 14.20
N ASN A 327 -12.49 -11.35 14.22
CA ASN A 327 -11.22 -11.27 14.91
C ASN A 327 -11.39 -10.33 16.10
N HIS A 328 -11.03 -10.82 17.28
CA HIS A 328 -11.18 -10.09 18.53
C HIS A 328 -9.81 -9.72 19.10
N ILE A 329 -9.77 -8.63 19.86
CA ILE A 329 -8.68 -8.33 20.78
C ILE A 329 -8.29 -9.60 21.57
N PRO A 330 -7.00 -9.97 21.63
CA PRO A 330 -6.60 -11.22 22.25
C PRO A 330 -6.77 -11.17 23.77
N TRP A 331 -7.29 -12.26 24.33
CA TRP A 331 -7.45 -12.37 25.78
C TRP A 331 -6.11 -12.14 26.51
N GLY A 332 -6.17 -11.36 27.58
CA GLY A 332 -5.02 -11.04 28.43
C GLY A 332 -4.32 -9.74 28.08
N CYS A 333 -4.42 -9.20 26.86
CA CYS A 333 -3.85 -7.86 26.62
C CYS A 333 -4.72 -6.77 27.25
N GLU A 334 -4.12 -5.61 27.49
CA GLU A 334 -4.83 -4.42 27.96
C GLU A 334 -5.52 -3.74 26.79
N ASP A 335 -6.79 -3.36 26.99
CA ASP A 335 -7.60 -2.73 25.97
C ASP A 335 -7.32 -1.22 25.93
N GLN A 336 -6.58 -0.80 24.90
CA GLN A 336 -6.41 0.60 24.54
C GLN A 336 -6.91 0.83 23.12
N THR A 337 -7.86 0.01 22.67
CA THR A 337 -8.46 0.14 21.35
C THR A 337 -9.34 1.38 21.25
N GLY A 338 -9.82 1.68 20.04
CA GLY A 338 -10.71 2.81 19.77
C GLY A 338 -10.11 3.85 18.85
N ASP A 339 -10.99 4.73 18.36
CA ASP A 339 -10.67 5.82 17.44
C ASP A 339 -10.04 7.00 18.19
N ARG A 340 -8.83 6.77 18.69
CA ARG A 340 -8.03 7.75 19.45
C ARG A 340 -7.07 8.48 18.50
N PRO A 341 -6.69 9.73 18.80
CA PRO A 341 -5.81 10.51 17.93
C PRO A 341 -4.52 9.77 17.57
N LEU A 342 -4.10 9.82 16.31
CA LEU A 342 -2.87 9.15 15.86
C LEU A 342 -1.62 9.67 16.59
N ALA A 343 -1.59 10.94 16.97
CA ALA A 343 -0.50 11.51 17.76
C ALA A 343 -0.38 10.81 19.13
N GLU A 344 -1.51 10.42 19.72
CA GLU A 344 -1.49 9.62 20.93
C GLU A 344 -0.94 8.22 20.65
N ARG A 345 -1.38 7.56 19.58
CA ARG A 345 -0.84 6.24 19.18
C ARG A 345 0.67 6.27 18.95
N ALA A 346 1.16 7.31 18.28
CA ALA A 346 2.58 7.53 18.06
C ALA A 346 3.35 7.74 19.37
N ARG A 347 2.79 8.49 20.33
CA ARG A 347 3.37 8.64 21.67
C ARG A 347 3.49 7.30 22.39
N TRP A 348 2.45 6.46 22.36
CA TRP A 348 2.51 5.13 22.98
C TRP A 348 3.55 4.24 22.31
N LEU A 349 3.64 4.25 21.00
CA LEU A 349 4.61 3.46 20.25
C LEU A 349 6.04 3.90 20.56
N ARG A 350 6.34 5.20 20.51
CA ARG A 350 7.67 5.78 20.78
C ARG A 350 8.30 5.30 22.10
N HIS A 351 7.48 5.00 23.10
CA HIS A 351 7.92 4.59 24.44
C HIS A 351 7.79 3.08 24.70
N ALA A 352 7.21 2.33 23.76
CA ALA A 352 7.15 0.87 23.84
C ALA A 352 8.55 0.28 23.60
N ASP A 353 8.86 -0.84 24.25
CA ASP A 353 10.15 -1.53 24.04
C ASP A 353 10.24 -2.09 22.61
N PHE A 354 9.12 -2.55 22.07
CA PHE A 354 8.92 -2.91 20.67
C PHE A 354 7.43 -3.03 20.36
N PHE A 355 7.12 -3.20 19.08
CA PHE A 355 5.78 -3.41 18.55
C PHE A 355 5.66 -4.79 17.87
N VAL A 356 4.53 -5.48 18.06
CA VAL A 356 4.20 -6.72 17.34
C VAL A 356 2.90 -6.55 16.58
N GLY A 357 2.93 -6.69 15.26
CA GLY A 357 1.73 -6.45 14.47
C GLY A 357 1.76 -7.08 13.09
N LEU A 358 0.75 -6.70 12.32
CA LEU A 358 0.51 -7.17 10.95
C LEU A 358 1.12 -6.20 9.93
N SER A 359 1.07 -6.56 8.64
CA SER A 359 1.26 -5.58 7.55
C SER A 359 0.04 -4.62 7.49
N SER A 360 -0.02 -3.69 8.43
CA SER A 360 -1.09 -2.69 8.60
C SER A 360 -0.52 -1.33 9.00
N GLY A 361 -1.36 -0.29 8.96
CA GLY A 361 -0.91 1.10 9.19
C GLY A 361 -0.23 1.36 10.54
N LEU A 362 -0.56 0.60 11.59
CA LEU A 362 0.08 0.77 12.89
C LEU A 362 1.54 0.30 12.92
N ALA A 363 1.92 -0.65 12.06
CA ALA A 363 3.32 -1.03 11.89
C ALA A 363 4.15 0.12 11.29
N TRP A 364 3.59 0.84 10.32
CA TRP A 364 4.22 2.04 9.74
C TRP A 364 4.35 3.16 10.77
N LEU A 365 3.34 3.36 11.61
CA LEU A 365 3.42 4.35 12.69
C LEU A 365 4.49 3.96 13.72
N ALA A 366 4.60 2.67 14.06
CA ALA A 366 5.64 2.17 14.96
C ALA A 366 7.04 2.42 14.37
N TRP A 367 7.22 2.12 13.09
CA TRP A 367 8.45 2.41 12.36
C TRP A 367 8.77 3.91 12.33
N ALA A 368 7.79 4.78 12.06
CA ALA A 368 7.95 6.23 12.09
C ALA A 368 8.35 6.78 13.46
N THR A 369 8.05 6.05 14.54
CA THR A 369 8.49 6.40 15.91
C THR A 369 9.85 5.80 16.29
N ASN A 370 10.53 5.13 15.35
CA ASN A 370 11.76 4.36 15.58
C ASN A 370 11.60 3.22 16.62
N THR A 371 10.40 2.68 16.74
CA THR A 371 10.12 1.53 17.61
C THR A 371 10.48 0.25 16.86
N PRO A 372 11.21 -0.73 17.44
CA PRO A 372 11.45 -2.01 16.80
C PRO A 372 10.13 -2.70 16.41
N VAL A 373 9.99 -3.14 15.15
CA VAL A 373 8.74 -3.70 14.63
C VAL A 373 8.89 -5.17 14.26
N VAL A 374 8.24 -6.04 15.03
CA VAL A 374 8.00 -7.44 14.67
C VAL A 374 6.78 -7.51 13.75
N MET A 375 6.99 -7.83 12.48
CA MET A 375 5.93 -7.82 11.46
C MET A 375 5.56 -9.22 10.99
N ILE A 376 4.35 -9.66 11.31
CA ILE A 376 3.78 -10.93 10.88
C ILE A 376 3.00 -10.73 9.58
N SER A 377 3.52 -11.24 8.46
CA SER A 377 2.81 -11.24 7.18
C SER A 377 3.31 -12.35 6.26
N GLY A 378 2.42 -13.21 5.79
CA GLY A 378 2.70 -14.13 4.68
C GLY A 378 2.03 -13.70 3.36
N PHE A 379 1.13 -12.73 3.43
CA PHE A 379 0.32 -12.28 2.31
C PHE A 379 1.09 -11.35 1.37
N THR A 380 2.04 -10.59 1.91
CA THR A 380 2.93 -9.68 1.19
C THR A 380 4.34 -10.26 1.13
N HIS A 381 5.06 -9.95 0.06
CA HIS A 381 6.50 -10.16 -0.03
C HIS A 381 7.23 -9.20 0.91
N GLU A 382 8.43 -9.56 1.36
CA GLU A 382 9.20 -8.77 2.35
C GLU A 382 9.61 -7.38 1.82
N THR A 383 9.73 -7.22 0.51
CA THR A 383 10.02 -5.93 -0.13
C THR A 383 8.82 -4.98 -0.20
N ASN A 384 7.63 -5.42 0.24
CA ASN A 384 6.41 -4.64 0.12
C ASN A 384 6.36 -3.51 1.16
N GLU A 385 6.69 -3.84 2.40
CA GLU A 385 6.77 -2.91 3.53
C GLU A 385 8.18 -2.35 3.72
N PHE A 386 8.37 -1.55 4.78
CA PHE A 386 9.69 -1.15 5.24
C PHE A 386 10.50 -2.35 5.76
N GLU A 387 11.82 -2.25 5.67
CA GLU A 387 12.77 -3.20 6.18
C GLU A 387 12.75 -3.23 7.71
N THR A 388 12.67 -4.43 8.25
CA THR A 388 12.85 -4.71 9.67
C THR A 388 13.56 -6.06 9.81
N PRO A 389 14.58 -6.17 10.68
CA PRO A 389 15.23 -7.45 10.95
C PRO A 389 14.29 -8.45 11.65
N TYR A 390 13.10 -8.01 12.06
CA TYR A 390 12.10 -8.81 12.76
C TYR A 390 10.88 -9.15 11.88
N ARG A 391 11.09 -9.23 10.56
CA ARG A 391 10.08 -9.67 9.58
C ARG A 391 9.81 -11.17 9.74
N ILE A 392 8.54 -11.55 9.77
CA ILE A 392 8.10 -12.95 9.95
C ILE A 392 7.25 -13.38 8.75
N VAL A 393 7.81 -14.24 7.93
CA VAL A 393 7.16 -14.89 6.77
C VAL A 393 7.53 -16.37 6.73
N ASN A 394 6.59 -17.23 6.31
CA ASN A 394 6.87 -18.64 6.06
C ASN A 394 6.91 -18.91 4.55
N HIS A 395 8.09 -19.22 4.02
CA HIS A 395 8.29 -19.47 2.58
C HIS A 395 7.94 -20.90 2.12
N HIS A 396 7.65 -21.83 3.04
CA HIS A 396 7.31 -23.21 2.70
C HIS A 396 5.85 -23.41 2.28
N THR A 397 5.06 -22.33 2.26
CA THR A 397 3.63 -22.34 1.98
C THR A 397 3.28 -21.25 0.95
N CYS A 398 2.03 -21.21 0.48
CA CYS A 398 1.54 -20.09 -0.33
C CYS A 398 1.88 -18.77 0.35
N ASN A 399 2.47 -17.83 -0.38
CA ASN A 399 2.84 -16.52 0.15
C ASN A 399 2.79 -15.44 -0.94
N SER A 400 2.94 -14.18 -0.53
CA SER A 400 3.12 -13.02 -1.43
C SER A 400 1.98 -12.83 -2.46
N CYS A 401 0.75 -13.19 -2.10
CA CYS A 401 -0.43 -13.05 -2.97
C CYS A 401 -0.66 -11.60 -3.44
N TRP A 402 -0.36 -10.61 -2.60
CA TRP A 402 -0.45 -9.18 -2.93
C TRP A 402 0.49 -8.76 -4.07
N ASN A 403 1.69 -9.35 -4.10
CA ASN A 403 2.76 -8.97 -5.02
C ASN A 403 2.69 -9.73 -6.36
N ASP A 404 1.82 -10.72 -6.47
CA ASP A 404 1.67 -11.51 -7.69
C ASP A 404 0.87 -10.74 -8.74
N VAL A 405 1.54 -10.30 -9.81
CA VAL A 405 0.92 -9.50 -10.88
C VAL A 405 -0.24 -10.19 -11.58
N ARG A 406 -0.32 -11.53 -11.50
CA ARG A 406 -1.41 -12.34 -12.07
C ARG A 406 -2.70 -12.25 -11.27
N HIS A 407 -2.64 -11.71 -10.05
CA HIS A 407 -3.78 -11.58 -9.16
C HIS A 407 -4.03 -10.11 -8.85
N ARG A 408 -5.24 -9.65 -9.17
CA ARG A 408 -5.70 -8.31 -8.80
C ARG A 408 -6.36 -8.36 -7.43
N PHE A 409 -5.88 -7.52 -6.51
CA PHE A 409 -6.46 -7.45 -5.16
C PHE A 409 -7.90 -6.91 -5.22
N ASP A 410 -8.81 -7.62 -4.55
CA ASP A 410 -10.20 -7.20 -4.43
C ASP A 410 -10.44 -6.57 -3.05
N HIS A 411 -10.69 -5.26 -3.06
CA HIS A 411 -10.91 -4.46 -1.85
C HIS A 411 -12.27 -4.72 -1.21
N PHE A 412 -13.20 -5.31 -1.96
CA PHE A 412 -14.56 -5.60 -1.50
C PHE A 412 -14.69 -7.03 -0.98
N ASP A 413 -13.68 -7.87 -1.22
CA ASP A 413 -13.61 -9.24 -0.70
C ASP A 413 -12.76 -9.28 0.58
N PHE A 414 -13.39 -9.14 1.74
CA PHE A 414 -12.67 -9.28 3.02
C PHE A 414 -11.96 -10.63 3.16
N MET A 415 -12.49 -11.69 2.53
CA MET A 415 -11.94 -13.04 2.56
C MET A 415 -11.03 -13.35 1.36
N TRP A 416 -10.44 -12.32 0.75
CA TRP A 416 -9.60 -12.45 -0.46
C TRP A 416 -8.43 -13.41 -0.25
N CYS A 417 -8.41 -14.49 -1.01
CA CYS A 417 -7.33 -15.47 -1.03
C CYS A 417 -7.27 -16.11 -2.43
N PRO A 418 -6.63 -15.44 -3.42
CA PRO A 418 -6.87 -15.69 -4.84
C PRO A 418 -6.53 -17.13 -5.28
N ARG A 419 -5.64 -17.82 -4.55
CA ARG A 419 -5.18 -19.17 -4.89
C ARG A 419 -5.94 -20.29 -4.16
N HIS A 420 -6.50 -20.02 -2.98
CA HIS A 420 -6.97 -21.06 -2.05
C HIS A 420 -8.29 -20.74 -1.33
N LYS A 421 -9.04 -19.70 -1.75
CA LYS A 421 -10.34 -19.37 -1.18
C LYS A 421 -11.29 -20.56 -1.24
N GLY A 422 -11.97 -20.86 -0.13
CA GLY A 422 -12.92 -21.98 -0.02
C GLY A 422 -12.28 -23.36 0.11
N THR A 423 -10.97 -23.45 0.28
CA THR A 423 -10.24 -24.73 0.44
C THR A 423 -9.67 -24.88 1.85
N ALA A 424 -9.24 -26.09 2.23
CA ALA A 424 -8.54 -26.33 3.50
C ALA A 424 -7.22 -25.56 3.65
N ARG A 425 -6.69 -24.99 2.55
CA ARG A 425 -5.43 -24.22 2.49
C ARG A 425 -5.67 -22.70 2.55
N GLN A 426 -6.91 -22.26 2.77
CA GLN A 426 -7.22 -20.84 2.83
C GLN A 426 -6.40 -20.16 3.95
N PHE A 427 -5.72 -19.05 3.60
CA PHE A 427 -4.84 -18.30 4.50
C PHE A 427 -3.68 -19.09 5.13
N GLU A 428 -3.24 -20.19 4.52
CA GLU A 428 -2.06 -20.94 4.99
C GLU A 428 -0.80 -20.05 5.11
N CYS A 429 -0.73 -18.98 4.30
CA CYS A 429 0.34 -17.99 4.31
C CYS A 429 0.63 -17.42 5.71
N THR A 430 -0.39 -17.23 6.54
CA THR A 430 -0.22 -16.82 7.95
C THR A 430 -0.70 -17.88 8.94
N GLY A 431 -1.58 -18.78 8.53
CA GLY A 431 -2.04 -19.91 9.37
C GLY A 431 -0.94 -20.90 9.74
N LEU A 432 0.15 -20.96 8.97
CA LEU A 432 1.31 -21.81 9.24
C LEU A 432 2.53 -21.05 9.81
N ILE A 433 2.37 -19.78 10.19
CA ILE A 433 3.37 -19.05 10.98
C ILE A 433 3.13 -19.44 12.45
N THR A 434 4.03 -20.22 13.03
CA THR A 434 3.85 -20.75 14.39
C THR A 434 4.21 -19.72 15.46
N PRO A 435 3.60 -19.77 16.65
CA PRO A 435 3.99 -18.93 17.78
C PRO A 435 5.46 -19.11 18.18
N THR A 436 6.01 -20.33 18.07
CA THR A 436 7.44 -20.60 18.29
C THR A 436 8.32 -19.73 17.38
N TYR A 437 7.98 -19.59 16.11
CA TYR A 437 8.74 -18.74 15.19
C TYR A 437 8.69 -17.27 15.63
N VAL A 438 7.49 -16.77 15.96
CA VAL A 438 7.32 -15.39 16.45
C VAL A 438 8.13 -15.14 17.73
N LYS A 439 8.08 -16.06 18.71
CA LYS A 439 8.87 -15.99 19.95
C LYS A 439 10.37 -15.96 19.66
N ASN A 440 10.85 -16.80 18.74
CA ASN A 440 12.26 -16.84 18.39
C ASN A 440 12.73 -15.51 17.80
N VAL A 441 11.94 -14.88 16.94
CA VAL A 441 12.25 -13.54 16.42
C VAL A 441 12.25 -12.50 17.54
N ILE A 442 11.25 -12.50 18.43
CA ILE A 442 11.19 -11.58 19.58
C ILE A 442 12.45 -11.70 20.45
N ARG A 443 12.95 -12.92 20.68
CA ARG A 443 14.18 -13.15 21.46
C ARG A 443 15.44 -12.53 20.85
N THR A 444 15.45 -12.24 19.54
CA THR A 444 16.58 -11.57 18.89
C THR A 444 16.58 -10.05 19.09
N ILE A 445 15.50 -9.47 19.61
CA ILE A 445 15.42 -8.02 19.87
C ILE A 445 16.40 -7.66 20.98
N PRO A 446 17.33 -6.70 20.75
CA PRO A 446 18.23 -6.22 21.79
C PRO A 446 17.46 -5.75 23.03
N GLY A 447 17.86 -6.22 24.21
CA GLY A 447 17.21 -5.86 25.48
C GLY A 447 15.98 -6.70 25.84
N PHE A 448 15.55 -7.62 24.98
CA PHE A 448 14.61 -8.67 25.39
C PHE A 448 15.29 -9.60 26.39
N ARG A 449 14.63 -9.83 27.53
CA ARG A 449 15.08 -10.77 28.57
C ARG A 449 13.86 -11.55 29.02
N GLU A 450 13.95 -12.87 28.98
CA GLU A 450 12.95 -13.69 29.67
C GLU A 450 13.13 -13.49 31.17
N ALA A 451 12.02 -13.42 31.92
CA ALA A 451 12.11 -13.42 33.37
C ALA A 451 12.72 -14.76 33.81
N PRO A 452 13.54 -14.79 34.89
CA PRO A 452 13.96 -16.05 35.47
C PRO A 452 12.72 -16.88 35.80
N LEU A 453 12.65 -18.11 35.29
CA LEU A 453 11.60 -19.05 35.66
C LEU A 453 11.57 -19.13 37.19
N THR A 454 10.52 -18.59 37.81
CA THR A 454 10.33 -18.78 39.25
C THR A 454 10.02 -20.26 39.43
N PRO A 455 10.87 -21.04 40.14
CA PRO A 455 10.56 -22.45 40.36
C PRO A 455 9.20 -22.53 41.07
N PRO A 456 8.35 -23.51 40.71
CA PRO A 456 7.03 -23.63 41.30
C PRO A 456 7.16 -23.65 42.83
N ALA A 457 6.43 -22.75 43.49
CA ALA A 457 6.33 -22.71 44.93
C ALA A 457 5.61 -23.98 45.40
N GLY A 458 6.37 -25.00 45.78
CA GLY A 458 5.80 -26.25 46.30
C GLY A 458 6.61 -27.52 46.02
N ALA A 459 7.88 -27.55 46.43
CA ALA A 459 8.52 -28.79 46.86
C ALA A 459 8.84 -28.66 48.36
N GLY A 460 7.78 -28.50 49.15
CA GLY A 460 7.87 -28.51 50.60
C GLY A 460 8.19 -29.92 51.09
N GLY A 461 9.34 -30.06 51.76
CA GLY A 461 9.65 -31.06 52.78
C GLY A 461 9.21 -32.50 52.53
N ALA A 462 10.10 -33.30 51.95
CA ALA A 462 10.06 -34.74 52.19
C ALA A 462 10.44 -35.00 53.65
N ASP A 463 9.44 -35.43 54.41
CA ASP A 463 9.51 -35.88 55.79
C ASP A 463 10.56 -37.00 55.93
N THR A 464 11.57 -36.76 56.77
CA THR A 464 12.63 -37.75 57.07
C THR A 464 12.27 -38.47 58.36
N ALA A 465 11.48 -39.54 58.25
CA ALA A 465 11.30 -40.52 59.32
C ALA A 465 12.21 -41.74 59.11
N PRO A 466 12.87 -42.27 60.15
CA PRO A 466 13.95 -43.24 59.99
C PRO A 466 13.43 -44.67 59.75
N HIS A 467 14.13 -45.36 58.86
CA HIS A 467 13.98 -46.76 58.50
C HIS A 467 14.04 -47.68 59.75
N ARG A 468 12.94 -48.37 60.08
CA ARG A 468 12.98 -49.58 60.90
C ARG A 468 13.03 -50.80 59.98
N ALA A 469 14.13 -51.54 60.09
CA ALA A 469 14.30 -52.84 59.46
C ALA A 469 13.32 -53.87 60.03
N ARG A 470 12.73 -54.70 59.16
CA ARG A 470 12.27 -56.04 59.54
C ARG A 470 12.41 -57.01 58.37
N ALA A 471 12.95 -58.16 58.73
CA ALA A 471 13.49 -59.19 57.86
C ALA A 471 12.43 -60.11 57.23
N ALA A 472 12.94 -60.87 56.26
CA ALA A 472 12.33 -61.85 55.37
C ALA A 472 11.36 -62.88 55.99
N ALA A 473 10.42 -63.35 55.16
CA ALA A 473 9.95 -64.73 55.16
C ALA A 473 9.35 -65.15 53.80
N HIS A 474 9.99 -66.15 53.19
CA HIS A 474 9.47 -67.28 52.40
C HIS A 474 8.49 -67.11 51.21
N ALA A 475 9.01 -67.49 50.03
CA ALA A 475 8.31 -68.17 48.93
C ALA A 475 7.99 -69.64 49.32
N PRO A 476 7.19 -70.46 48.57
CA PRO A 476 7.19 -70.58 47.10
C PRO A 476 5.83 -70.88 46.42
N GLY A 477 5.82 -70.89 45.09
CA GLY A 477 4.70 -71.44 44.29
C GLY A 477 4.82 -71.18 42.79
N GLU A 478 5.57 -72.02 42.09
CA GLU A 478 5.58 -72.13 40.62
C GLU A 478 4.19 -72.46 40.06
N ARG A 479 3.88 -71.91 38.87
CA ARG A 479 3.44 -72.71 37.70
C ARG A 479 3.46 -71.86 36.43
N ALA A 480 4.28 -72.31 35.49
CA ALA A 480 4.29 -71.87 34.10
C ALA A 480 3.18 -72.56 33.30
N VAL A 481 2.53 -71.84 32.38
CA VAL A 481 1.98 -72.40 31.13
C VAL A 481 2.16 -71.37 30.01
N THR A 482 2.67 -71.88 28.90
CA THR A 482 3.10 -71.29 27.62
C THR A 482 1.98 -70.69 26.74
N PRO A 483 2.35 -69.94 25.67
CA PRO A 483 1.42 -69.26 24.77
C PRO A 483 1.05 -70.10 23.52
N ALA A 484 -0.16 -69.91 22.99
CA ALA A 484 -0.51 -70.13 21.57
C ALA A 484 -1.90 -69.56 21.27
N GLY A 485 -2.03 -68.79 20.18
CA GLY A 485 -3.28 -68.25 19.66
C GLY A 485 -3.08 -66.94 18.92
#